data_AF-A0A920MDU2-F1
#
_entry.id   AF-A0A920MDU2-F1
#
_cell.length_a   1.000
_cell.length_b   1.000
_cell.length_c   1.000
_cell.angle_alpha   90.00
_cell.angle_beta   90.00
_cell.angle_gamma   90.00
#
_symmetry.space_group_name_H-M   'P 1'
#
loop_
_entity.id
_entity.type
_entity.pdbx_description
1 polymer ?
#
loop_
_entity_poly.entity_id
_entity_poly.type
_entity_poly.pdbx_seq_one_letter_code
_entity_poly.pdbx_strand_id
1 'polypeptide(L)'
;MGFLDEFVEGYFLVAKSKLESSPTVWQDVREGYIRSYGIYFTDQLLDSLKNGQLSSYHAGIRHFPAIEDLRLEAKSGKVFEYVIEPTKVPTFNINYFSSVID
;
A
#
# COMPACT_ATOMS: atom_id res chain seq x y z
N MET A 1 11.06 17.18 -20.04
CA MET A 1 11.11 15.86 -19.39
C MET A 1 12.43 15.22 -19.79
N GLY A 2 13.29 14.83 -18.85
CA GLY A 2 14.50 14.07 -19.18
C GLY A 2 14.15 12.61 -19.50
N PHE A 3 15.00 11.91 -20.27
CA PHE A 3 14.80 10.48 -20.60
C PHE A 3 14.57 9.61 -19.35
N LEU A 4 15.29 9.91 -18.26
CA LEU A 4 15.15 9.19 -17.00
C LEU A 4 13.77 9.41 -16.35
N ASP A 5 13.21 10.62 -16.46
CA ASP A 5 11.90 10.96 -15.88
C ASP A 5 10.79 10.17 -16.59
N GLU A 6 10.83 10.15 -17.92
CA GLU A 6 9.88 9.40 -18.75
C GLU A 6 9.97 7.89 -18.48
N PHE A 7 11.18 7.35 -18.35
CA PHE A 7 11.38 5.94 -18.02
C PHE A 7 10.81 5.59 -16.64
N VAL A 8 11.08 6.42 -15.62
CA VAL A 8 10.65 6.18 -14.25
C VAL A 8 9.13 6.30 -14.11
N GLU A 9 8.54 7.33 -14.72
CA GLU A 9 7.09 7.50 -14.76
C GLU A 9 6.42 6.32 -15.49
N GLY A 10 6.94 5.94 -16.66
CA GLY A 10 6.46 4.78 -17.41
C GLY A 10 6.54 3.47 -16.62
N TYR A 11 7.63 3.26 -15.88
CA TYR A 11 7.77 2.09 -15.01
C TYR A 11 6.66 2.06 -13.95
N PHE A 12 6.42 3.17 -13.24
CA PHE A 12 5.39 3.25 -12.20
C PHE A 12 3.98 3.05 -12.77
N LEU A 13 3.67 3.63 -13.93
CA LEU A 13 2.39 3.39 -14.62
C LEU A 13 2.19 1.92 -15.00
N VAL A 14 3.22 1.26 -15.51
CA VAL A 14 3.17 -0.17 -15.83
C VAL A 14 3.03 -1.02 -14.57
N ALA A 15 3.69 -0.65 -13.47
CA ALA A 15 3.57 -1.38 -12.21
C ALA A 15 2.17 -1.23 -11.61
N LYS A 16 1.61 -0.01 -11.61
CA LYS A 16 0.23 0.28 -11.18
C LYS A 16 -0.79 -0.54 -11.95
N SER A 17 -0.73 -0.53 -13.30
CA SER A 17 -1.67 -1.29 -14.12
C SER A 17 -1.62 -2.80 -13.85
N LYS A 18 -0.45 -3.36 -13.55
CA LYS A 18 -0.31 -4.78 -13.15
C LYS A 18 -0.94 -5.09 -11.80
N LEU A 19 -0.95 -4.12 -10.88
CA LEU A 19 -1.62 -4.26 -9.58
C LEU A 19 -3.14 -4.15 -9.73
N GLU A 20 -3.63 -3.27 -10.60
CA GLU A 20 -5.05 -3.14 -10.95
C GLU A 20 -5.58 -4.36 -11.71
N SER A 21 -4.76 -4.96 -12.58
CA SER A 21 -5.17 -6.11 -13.38
C SER A 21 -5.18 -7.40 -12.55
N SER A 22 -6.31 -7.71 -11.91
CA SER A 22 -6.57 -9.06 -11.41
C SER A 22 -8.07 -9.37 -11.30
N PRO A 23 -8.52 -10.56 -11.75
CA PRO A 23 -9.90 -10.97 -11.66
C PRO A 23 -10.34 -11.35 -10.23
N THR A 24 -9.38 -11.60 -9.33
CA THR A 24 -9.62 -12.08 -7.96
C THR A 24 -9.47 -11.00 -6.89
N VAL A 25 -9.20 -9.75 -7.29
CA VAL A 25 -9.00 -8.60 -6.36
C VAL A 25 -10.09 -8.48 -5.30
N TRP A 26 -11.34 -8.73 -5.65
CA TRP A 26 -12.48 -8.62 -4.74
C TRP A 26 -12.83 -9.93 -4.02
N GLN A 27 -12.22 -11.05 -4.44
CA GLN A 27 -12.49 -12.37 -3.89
C GLN A 27 -11.51 -12.73 -2.77
N ASP A 28 -10.26 -12.29 -2.87
CA ASP A 28 -9.24 -12.45 -1.83
C ASP A 28 -8.97 -11.10 -1.16
N VAL A 29 -9.34 -10.99 0.11
CA VAL A 29 -9.19 -9.76 0.92
C VAL A 29 -7.73 -9.36 1.08
N ARG A 30 -6.81 -10.32 1.23
CA ARG A 30 -5.37 -10.03 1.37
C ARG A 30 -4.81 -9.54 0.05
N GLU A 31 -5.08 -10.26 -1.04
CA GLU A 31 -4.65 -9.85 -2.37
C GLU A 31 -5.19 -8.45 -2.70
N GLY A 32 -6.50 -8.23 -2.48
CA GLY A 32 -7.16 -6.96 -2.71
C GLY A 32 -6.56 -5.82 -1.90
N TYR A 33 -6.27 -6.04 -0.60
CA TYR A 33 -5.63 -5.06 0.27
C TYR A 33 -4.23 -4.69 -0.24
N ILE A 34 -3.36 -5.68 -0.48
CA ILE A 34 -1.97 -5.44 -0.90
C ILE A 34 -1.93 -4.72 -2.25
N ARG A 35 -2.80 -5.10 -3.19
CA ARG A 35 -2.90 -4.43 -4.49
C ARG A 35 -3.37 -2.99 -4.36
N SER A 36 -4.42 -2.76 -3.58
CA SER A 36 -4.96 -1.41 -3.34
C SER A 36 -3.92 -0.51 -2.67
N TYR A 37 -3.19 -1.05 -1.68
CA TYR A 37 -2.09 -0.34 -1.05
C TYR A 37 -0.96 -0.02 -2.05
N GLY A 38 -0.57 -0.99 -2.89
CA GLY A 38 0.46 -0.76 -3.91
C GLY A 38 0.05 0.28 -4.96
N ILE A 39 -1.22 0.30 -5.36
CA ILE A 39 -1.79 1.31 -6.27
C ILE A 39 -1.69 2.69 -5.62
N TYR A 40 -2.18 2.83 -4.39
CA TYR A 40 -2.12 4.07 -3.63
C TYR A 40 -0.68 4.57 -3.45
N PHE A 41 0.24 3.68 -3.07
CA PHE A 41 1.65 4.01 -2.91
C PHE A 41 2.28 4.47 -4.22
N THR A 42 1.93 3.83 -5.34
CA THR A 42 2.43 4.23 -6.67
C THR A 42 1.89 5.60 -7.08
N ASP A 43 0.62 5.91 -6.78
CA ASP A 43 0.04 7.23 -7.04
C ASP A 43 0.73 8.34 -6.25
N GLN A 44 1.05 8.10 -4.97
CA GLN A 44 1.82 9.06 -4.17
C GLN A 44 3.21 9.34 -4.77
N LEU A 45 3.86 8.33 -5.35
CA LEU A 45 5.16 8.48 -6.00
C LEU A 45 5.04 9.27 -7.30
N LEU A 46 4.04 8.98 -8.12
CA LEU A 46 3.76 9.72 -9.36
C LEU A 46 3.47 11.20 -9.07
N ASP A 47 2.68 11.49 -8.04
CA ASP A 47 2.41 12.86 -7.59
C ASP A 47 3.69 13.55 -7.08
N SER A 48 4.52 12.83 -6.32
CA SER A 48 5.80 13.35 -5.81
C SER A 48 6.79 13.67 -6.93
N LEU A 49 6.84 12.84 -7.98
CA LEU A 49 7.64 13.08 -9.19
C LEU A 49 7.13 14.32 -9.92
N LYS A 50 5.82 14.40 -10.15
CA LYS A 50 5.17 15.52 -10.85
C LYS A 50 5.38 16.86 -10.14
N ASN A 51 5.35 16.84 -8.80
CA ASN A 51 5.58 18.03 -7.97
C ASN A 51 7.07 18.37 -7.76
N GLY A 52 7.99 17.58 -8.33
CA GLY A 52 9.43 17.77 -8.19
C GLY A 52 9.97 17.52 -6.77
N GLN A 53 9.17 16.91 -5.89
CA GLN A 53 9.57 16.55 -4.52
C GLN A 53 10.48 15.32 -4.49
N LEU A 54 10.36 14.47 -5.52
CA LEU A 54 11.15 13.27 -5.69
C LEU A 54 11.87 13.33 -7.03
N SER A 55 13.19 13.12 -7.01
CA SER A 55 13.97 12.97 -8.24
C SER A 55 13.80 11.55 -8.80
N SER A 56 13.64 11.44 -10.12
CA SER A 56 13.49 10.16 -10.84
C SER A 56 14.62 9.16 -10.52
N TYR A 57 15.85 9.63 -10.35
CA TYR A 57 16.98 8.78 -9.95
C TYR A 57 16.75 8.14 -8.57
N HIS A 58 16.34 8.94 -7.59
CA HIS A 58 16.08 8.46 -6.23
C HIS A 58 14.83 7.58 -6.19
N ALA A 59 13.82 7.89 -6.99
CA ALA A 59 12.61 7.10 -7.11
C ALA A 59 12.90 5.68 -7.61
N GLY A 60 13.71 5.57 -8.67
CA GLY A 60 14.10 4.28 -9.24
C GLY A 60 14.83 3.39 -8.25
N ILE A 61 15.85 3.93 -7.57
CA ILE A 61 16.67 3.14 -6.63
C ILE A 61 15.86 2.70 -5.41
N ARG A 62 15.03 3.59 -4.84
CA ARG A 62 14.36 3.31 -3.56
C ARG A 62 13.05 2.56 -3.72
N HIS A 63 12.29 2.84 -4.77
CA HIS A 63 10.88 2.45 -4.82
C HIS A 63 10.56 1.40 -5.87
N PHE A 64 11.42 1.15 -6.85
CA PHE A 64 11.22 0.02 -7.77
C PHE A 64 11.20 -1.32 -7.03
N PRO A 65 12.14 -1.64 -6.12
CA PRO A 65 12.10 -2.90 -5.39
C PRO A 65 10.84 -3.01 -4.52
N ALA A 66 10.47 -1.94 -3.82
CA ALA A 66 9.31 -1.94 -2.93
C ALA A 66 7.99 -2.24 -3.67
N ILE A 67 7.79 -1.67 -4.87
CA ILE A 67 6.60 -1.95 -5.67
C ILE A 67 6.62 -3.36 -6.23
N GLU A 68 7.79 -3.84 -6.64
CA GLU A 68 7.92 -5.21 -7.12
C GLU A 68 7.66 -6.22 -6.01
N ASP A 69 8.13 -5.95 -4.79
CA ASP A 69 7.84 -6.76 -3.60
C ASP A 69 6.34 -6.79 -3.30
N LEU A 70 5.65 -5.65 -3.35
CA LEU A 70 4.19 -5.60 -3.20
C LEU A 70 3.47 -6.41 -4.29
N ARG A 71 3.97 -6.37 -5.52
CA ARG A 71 3.41 -7.15 -6.64
C ARG A 71 3.63 -8.65 -6.47
N LEU A 72 4.80 -9.05 -5.99
CA LEU A 72 5.11 -10.44 -5.65
C LEU A 72 4.26 -10.90 -4.47
N GLU A 73 4.09 -10.06 -3.46
CA GLU A 73 3.32 -10.40 -2.28
C GLU A 73 1.83 -10.53 -2.58
N ALA A 74 1.27 -9.65 -3.41
CA ALA A 74 -0.09 -9.79 -3.93
C ALA A 74 -0.31 -11.13 -4.64
N LYS A 75 0.72 -11.65 -5.32
CA LYS A 75 0.68 -12.95 -6.02
C LYS A 75 1.10 -14.14 -5.17
N SER A 76 1.46 -13.92 -3.91
CA SER A 76 2.03 -14.98 -3.06
C SER A 76 1.03 -16.08 -2.72
N GLY A 77 -0.28 -15.81 -2.85
CA GLY A 77 -1.34 -16.78 -2.53
C GLY A 77 -1.38 -17.20 -1.06
N LYS A 78 -0.64 -16.53 -0.16
CA LYS A 78 -0.72 -16.82 1.27
C LYS A 78 -2.05 -16.32 1.81
N VAL A 79 -2.58 -17.06 2.78
CA VAL A 79 -3.81 -16.73 3.49
C VAL A 79 -3.62 -15.43 4.29
N PHE A 80 -4.71 -14.67 4.45
CA PHE A 80 -4.74 -13.52 5.33
C PHE A 80 -4.53 -13.93 6.79
N GLU A 81 -3.36 -13.64 7.34
CA GLU A 81 -3.07 -13.78 8.77
C GLU A 81 -3.19 -12.41 9.43
N TYR A 82 -4.34 -12.11 10.04
CA TYR A 82 -4.48 -10.97 10.93
C TYR A 82 -4.23 -11.44 12.36
N VAL A 83 -3.09 -11.03 12.92
CA VAL A 83 -2.83 -11.20 14.36
C VAL A 83 -3.67 -10.15 15.07
N ILE A 84 -4.86 -10.54 15.52
CA ILE A 84 -5.64 -9.75 16.47
C ILE A 84 -4.80 -9.73 17.75
N GLU A 85 -4.09 -8.62 18.02
CA GLU A 85 -3.56 -8.42 19.36
C GLU A 85 -4.76 -8.44 20.31
N PRO A 86 -4.82 -9.37 21.28
CA PRO A 86 -5.94 -9.43 22.20
C PRO A 86 -5.98 -8.09 22.93
N THR A 87 -7.06 -7.35 22.73
CA THR A 87 -7.33 -6.11 23.46
C THR A 87 -7.14 -6.43 24.93
N LYS A 88 -6.24 -5.72 25.62
CA LYS A 88 -6.03 -5.91 27.06
C LYS A 88 -7.40 -5.82 27.73
N VAL A 89 -7.93 -6.96 28.19
CA VAL A 89 -9.24 -6.99 28.85
C VAL A 89 -9.08 -6.13 30.10
N PRO A 90 -9.79 -4.99 30.20
CA PRO A 90 -9.68 -4.15 31.38
C PRO A 90 -10.15 -4.98 32.58
N THR A 91 -9.31 -5.10 33.60
CA THR A 91 -9.61 -5.81 34.84
C THR A 91 -10.55 -5.03 35.76
N PHE A 92 -11.01 -3.86 35.32
CA PHE A 92 -11.97 -3.01 36.00
C PHE A 92 -13.31 -3.03 35.27
N ASN A 93 -14.39 -2.87 36.03
CA ASN A 93 -15.74 -2.86 35.49
C ASN A 93 -15.97 -1.53 34.76
N ILE A 94 -16.01 -1.53 33.43
CA ILE A 94 -16.32 -0.32 32.65
C ILE A 94 -17.81 -0.06 32.80
N ASN A 95 -18.17 0.97 33.57
CA ASN A 95 -19.53 1.45 33.65
C ASN A 95 -19.82 2.42 32.51
N TYR A 96 -20.48 1.93 31.46
CA TYR A 96 -20.85 2.74 30.29
C TYR A 96 -21.96 3.76 30.56
N PHE A 97 -22.54 3.78 31.76
CA PHE A 97 -23.62 4.70 32.17
C PHE A 97 -23.16 5.79 33.14
N SER A 98 -21.89 5.81 33.56
CA SER A 98 -21.40 6.89 34.41
C SER A 98 -20.83 8.03 33.56
N SER A 99 -21.66 9.05 33.32
CA SER A 99 -21.19 10.36 32.85
C SER A 99 -20.73 11.18 34.06
N VAL A 100 -19.49 10.96 34.52
CA VAL A 100 -18.82 11.96 35.37
C VAL A 100 -17.86 12.72 34.48
N ILE A 101 -18.26 13.94 34.15
CA ILE A 101 -17.40 14.95 33.55
C ILE A 101 -16.67 15.58 34.75
N ASP A 102 -15.35 15.51 34.74
CA ASP A 102 -14.49 16.33 35.61
C ASP A 102 -14.27 17.70 34.92
#